data_AF-A0A973QXL5-F1
#
_entry.id   AF-A0A973QXL5-F1
#
_cell.length_a   1.000
_cell.length_b   1.000
_cell.length_c   1.000
_cell.angle_alpha   90.00
_cell.angle_beta   90.00
_cell.angle_gamma   90.00
#
_symmetry.space_group_name_H-M   'P 1'
#
loop_
_entity.id
_entity.type
_entity.pdbx_description
1 polymer ?
#
loop_
_entity_poly.entity_id
_entity_poly.type
_entity_poly.pdbx_seq_one_letter_code
_entity_poly.pdbx_strand_id
1 'polypeptide(L)'
;RGLAAAVERRAAAGRPVLGVCGGFQILGGRIEDDVESKAGAVDGLGLLPVRVRFAPAKTLARPEGTAYGEPVAGYEIHHGVAEVLGGDEDFLDGCRSGAVWGTHWHGSLESDGFRRAFLRRVAAVADRAFVPAPGTSFGALREAQLDRLADLVEEHLDTAALLRLIEDGAPAGLPFVPPGAP
;
A
#
# COMPACT_ATOMS: atom_id res chain seq x y z
N ARG A 1 -12.45 -3.24 18.32
CA ARG A 1 -11.11 -2.98 18.89
C ARG A 1 -10.14 -2.79 17.72
N GLY A 2 -9.33 -1.73 17.71
CA GLY A 2 -8.34 -1.47 16.65
C GLY A 2 -6.95 -2.05 16.94
N LEU A 3 -5.97 -1.75 16.08
CA LEU A 3 -4.59 -2.26 16.17
C LEU A 3 -3.59 -1.30 16.85
N ALA A 4 -3.98 -0.07 17.19
CA ALA A 4 -3.10 0.97 17.75
C ALA A 4 -2.18 0.46 18.86
N ALA A 5 -2.76 -0.08 19.94
CA ALA A 5 -2.00 -0.60 21.07
C ALA A 5 -1.04 -1.75 20.71
N ALA A 6 -1.35 -2.55 19.68
CA ALA A 6 -0.46 -3.60 19.22
C ALA A 6 0.73 -3.03 18.43
N VAL A 7 0.50 -1.99 17.63
CA VAL A 7 1.54 -1.27 16.88
C VAL A 7 2.46 -0.52 17.84
N GLU A 8 1.92 0.21 18.80
CA GLU A 8 2.69 0.94 19.83
C GLU A 8 3.58 0.00 20.64
N ARG A 9 3.03 -1.11 21.17
CA ARG A 9 3.83 -2.10 21.91
C ARG A 9 4.95 -2.70 21.04
N ARG A 10 4.68 -2.90 19.75
CA ARG A 10 5.67 -3.44 18.83
C ARG A 10 6.80 -2.43 18.57
N ALA A 11 6.46 -1.18 18.32
CA ALA A 11 7.44 -0.09 18.13
C ALA A 11 8.25 0.17 19.41
N ALA A 12 7.60 0.21 20.58
CA ALA A 12 8.27 0.37 21.88
C ALA A 12 9.26 -0.77 22.19
N ALA A 13 8.99 -1.98 21.68
CA ALA A 13 9.92 -3.12 21.77
C ALA A 13 11.03 -3.08 20.71
N GLY A 14 11.20 -1.98 19.97
CA GLY A 14 12.19 -1.83 18.90
C GLY A 14 11.96 -2.75 17.71
N ARG A 15 10.75 -3.30 17.54
CA ARG A 15 10.47 -4.27 16.46
C ARG A 15 9.98 -3.55 15.21
N PRO A 16 10.34 -4.05 14.00
CA PRO A 16 10.00 -3.37 12.75
C PRO A 16 8.50 -3.12 12.55
N VAL A 17 8.16 -1.89 12.17
CA VAL A 17 6.83 -1.43 11.72
C VAL A 17 7.00 -0.65 10.42
N LEU A 18 6.23 -0.98 9.40
CA LEU A 18 6.15 -0.20 8.16
C LEU A 18 4.72 0.29 7.99
N GLY A 19 4.52 1.60 7.94
CA GLY A 19 3.28 2.23 7.51
C GLY A 19 3.32 2.56 6.03
N VAL A 20 2.25 2.23 5.31
CA VAL A 20 2.06 2.60 3.91
C VAL A 20 0.78 3.43 3.78
N CYS A 21 0.87 4.59 3.15
CA CYS A 21 -0.25 5.51 2.91
C CYS A 21 -1.02 5.84 4.21
N GLY A 22 -2.30 5.48 4.35
CA GLY A 22 -3.05 5.71 5.59
C GLY A 22 -2.35 5.13 6.84
N GLY A 23 -1.63 4.01 6.69
CA GLY A 23 -0.78 3.48 7.76
C GLY A 23 0.38 4.39 8.12
N PHE A 24 1.06 4.99 7.14
CA PHE A 24 2.11 5.99 7.37
C PHE A 24 1.52 7.23 8.07
N GLN A 25 0.36 7.70 7.61
CA GLN A 25 -0.30 8.87 8.18
C GLN A 25 -0.67 8.66 9.65
N ILE A 26 -1.23 7.49 9.98
CA ILE A 26 -1.58 7.10 11.35
C ILE A 26 -0.35 7.01 12.26
N LEU A 27 0.83 6.65 11.74
CA LEU A 27 2.07 6.63 12.53
C LEU A 27 2.59 8.02 12.88
N GLY A 28 2.14 9.08 12.20
CA GLY A 28 2.52 10.46 12.48
C GLY A 28 2.02 10.97 13.85
N GLY A 29 2.39 12.20 14.19
CA GLY A 29 1.97 12.84 15.44
C GLY A 29 0.58 13.47 15.37
N ARG A 30 0.20 14.07 14.23
CA ARG A 30 -1.07 14.77 14.07
C ARG A 30 -1.61 14.61 12.66
N ILE A 31 -2.92 14.40 12.55
CA ILE A 31 -3.65 14.29 11.29
C ILE A 31 -4.76 15.34 11.30
N GLU A 32 -4.77 16.21 10.31
CA GLU A 32 -5.80 17.22 10.08
C GLU A 32 -6.60 16.82 8.84
N ASP A 33 -7.85 16.41 9.02
CA ASP A 33 -8.73 15.95 7.95
C ASP A 33 -10.08 16.65 7.94
N ASP A 34 -10.14 17.72 7.15
CA ASP A 34 -11.35 18.46 6.80
C ASP A 34 -11.96 18.01 5.44
N VAL A 35 -11.44 16.93 4.84
CA VAL A 35 -11.76 16.52 3.46
C VAL A 35 -12.55 15.22 3.43
N GLU A 36 -11.98 14.13 3.94
CA GLU A 36 -12.58 12.79 3.87
C GLU A 36 -13.50 12.55 5.08
N SER A 37 -12.95 12.59 6.29
CA SER A 37 -13.71 12.35 7.53
C SER A 37 -14.39 13.61 8.07
N LYS A 38 -13.82 14.80 7.80
CA LYS A 38 -14.22 16.08 8.40
C LYS A 38 -14.17 16.08 9.93
N ALA A 39 -13.32 15.23 10.50
CA ALA A 39 -13.12 15.14 11.95
C ALA A 39 -12.24 16.28 12.49
N GLY A 40 -11.66 17.10 11.62
CA GLY A 40 -10.72 18.16 12.01
C GLY A 40 -9.38 17.56 12.39
N ALA A 41 -8.80 18.02 13.51
CA ALA A 41 -7.49 17.55 13.97
C ALA A 41 -7.62 16.40 14.98
N VAL A 42 -6.91 15.30 14.70
CA VAL A 42 -6.78 14.15 15.61
C VAL A 42 -5.30 13.82 15.82
N ASP A 43 -5.00 13.21 16.97
CA ASP A 43 -3.67 12.69 17.24
C ASP A 43 -3.46 11.39 16.46
N GLY A 44 -2.26 11.24 15.88
CA GLY A 44 -1.78 9.96 15.39
C GLY A 44 -1.12 9.16 16.52
N LEU A 45 -0.41 8.08 16.17
CA LEU A 45 0.31 7.26 17.15
C LEU A 45 1.61 7.89 17.65
N GLY A 46 2.09 8.95 16.99
CA GLY A 46 3.31 9.67 17.38
C GLY A 46 4.59 8.82 17.25
N LEU A 47 4.58 7.81 16.39
CA LEU A 47 5.71 6.89 16.17
C LEU A 47 6.68 7.39 15.11
N LEU A 48 6.26 8.34 14.27
CA LEU A 48 7.08 9.05 13.30
C LEU A 48 6.91 10.56 13.49
N PRO A 49 7.98 11.36 13.30
CA PRO A 49 7.93 12.82 13.37
C PRO A 49 7.30 13.41 12.10
N VAL A 50 6.04 13.07 11.86
CA VAL A 50 5.28 13.47 10.66
C VAL A 50 3.97 14.13 11.06
N ARG A 51 3.62 15.21 10.36
CA ARG A 51 2.27 15.79 10.40
C ARG A 51 1.58 15.55 9.08
N VAL A 52 0.29 15.26 9.11
CA VAL A 52 -0.49 15.01 7.91
C VAL A 52 -1.62 16.00 7.84
N ARG A 53 -1.79 16.62 6.68
CA ARG A 53 -2.94 17.46 6.38
C ARG A 53 -3.60 16.99 5.10
N PHE A 54 -4.89 16.71 5.17
CA PHE A 54 -5.67 16.34 3.99
C PHE A 54 -5.98 17.58 3.17
N ALA A 55 -5.76 17.49 1.87
CA ALA A 55 -6.07 18.53 0.90
C ALA A 55 -7.14 18.04 -0.09
N PRO A 56 -8.02 18.91 -0.60
CA PRO A 56 -9.01 18.53 -1.61
C PRO A 56 -8.38 17.97 -2.89
N ALA A 57 -7.19 18.46 -3.24
CA ALA A 57 -6.43 17.94 -4.36
C ALA A 57 -5.85 16.56 -4.01
N LYS A 58 -6.16 15.57 -4.85
CA LYS A 58 -5.64 14.21 -4.70
C LYS A 58 -4.25 14.11 -5.34
N THR A 59 -3.28 13.62 -4.61
CA THR A 59 -1.98 13.22 -5.16
C THR A 59 -2.15 11.91 -5.92
N LEU A 60 -1.88 11.96 -7.22
CA LEU A 60 -1.86 10.82 -8.13
C LEU A 60 -0.51 10.82 -8.85
N ALA A 61 0.37 9.89 -8.50
CA ALA A 61 1.72 9.85 -9.05
C ALA A 61 2.22 8.42 -9.23
N ARG A 62 3.25 8.27 -10.07
CA ARG A 62 4.02 7.02 -10.24
C ARG A 62 5.50 7.35 -10.07
N PRO A 63 5.93 7.62 -8.82
CA PRO A 63 7.28 8.07 -8.59
C PRO A 63 8.28 6.93 -8.77
N GLU A 64 9.48 7.31 -9.17
CA GLU A 64 10.65 6.44 -9.30
C GLU A 64 11.82 7.09 -8.56
N GLY A 65 12.69 6.26 -8.00
CA GLY A 65 13.83 6.74 -7.23
C GLY A 65 14.81 5.62 -6.89
N THR A 66 15.66 5.89 -5.91
CA THR A 66 16.61 4.91 -5.38
C THR A 66 16.56 4.96 -3.87
N ALA A 67 16.42 3.80 -3.24
CA ALA A 67 16.49 3.66 -1.80
C ALA A 67 17.33 2.44 -1.45
N TYR A 68 18.17 2.58 -0.43
CA TYR A 68 19.03 1.48 0.02
C TYR A 68 19.95 0.87 -1.04
N GLY A 69 20.31 1.68 -2.04
CA GLY A 69 21.18 1.29 -3.15
C GLY A 69 20.48 0.56 -4.30
N GLU A 70 19.14 0.46 -4.26
CA GLU A 70 18.35 -0.25 -5.25
C GLU A 70 17.33 0.70 -5.90
N PRO A 71 17.08 0.57 -7.22
CA PRO A 71 15.97 1.24 -7.86
C PRO A 71 14.64 0.86 -7.22
N VAL A 72 13.75 1.84 -7.06
CA VAL A 72 12.42 1.66 -6.50
C VAL A 72 11.43 2.49 -7.29
N ALA A 73 10.33 1.86 -7.67
CA ALA A 73 9.17 2.51 -8.24
C ALA A 73 7.95 2.24 -7.35
N GLY A 74 7.00 3.16 -7.37
CA GLY A 74 5.73 3.00 -6.66
C GLY A 74 4.61 3.75 -7.34
N TYR A 75 3.49 3.84 -6.65
CA TYR A 75 2.40 4.73 -7.01
C TYR A 75 1.79 5.37 -5.77
N GLU A 76 1.20 6.55 -5.97
CA GLU A 76 0.55 7.34 -4.94
C GLU A 76 -0.90 7.61 -5.34
N ILE A 77 -1.81 7.48 -4.37
CA ILE A 77 -3.24 7.77 -4.55
C ILE A 77 -3.85 8.21 -3.22
N HIS A 78 -3.62 9.46 -2.82
CA HIS A 78 -4.00 9.93 -1.48
C HIS A 78 -4.31 11.42 -1.43
N HIS A 79 -5.09 11.84 -0.43
CA HIS A 79 -5.37 13.25 -0.13
C HIS A 79 -4.47 13.81 0.97
N GLY A 80 -3.92 12.95 1.83
CA GLY A 80 -3.11 13.33 2.98
C GLY A 80 -1.69 13.71 2.59
N VAL A 81 -1.36 14.99 2.67
CA VAL A 81 0.00 15.51 2.46
C VAL A 81 0.80 15.37 3.76
N ALA A 82 1.89 14.60 3.73
CA ALA A 82 2.78 14.48 4.88
C ALA A 82 3.87 15.55 4.86
N GLU A 83 4.03 16.22 5.99
CA GLU A 83 5.19 17.03 6.33
C GLU A 83 6.10 16.21 7.24
N VAL A 84 7.27 15.82 6.73
CA VAL A 84 8.29 15.13 7.51
C VAL A 84 9.10 16.15 8.30
N LEU A 85 8.99 16.11 9.62
CA LEU A 85 9.63 17.06 10.54
C LEU A 85 11.02 16.60 11.02
N GLY A 86 11.39 15.36 10.70
CA GLY A 86 12.66 14.74 11.08
C GLY A 86 12.67 13.24 10.83
N GLY A 87 13.57 12.55 11.50
CA GLY A 87 13.78 11.11 11.36
C GLY A 87 15.28 10.79 11.46
N ASP A 88 15.58 9.51 11.59
CA ASP A 88 16.96 9.01 11.59
C ASP A 88 17.51 8.91 10.16
N GLU A 89 16.63 8.65 9.18
CA GLU A 89 16.95 8.61 7.75
C GLU A 89 15.69 8.86 6.91
N ASP A 90 15.89 9.35 5.69
CA ASP A 90 14.85 9.43 4.67
C ASP A 90 14.47 8.02 4.20
N PHE A 91 13.18 7.82 3.90
CA PHE A 91 12.67 6.56 3.37
C PHE A 91 11.59 6.82 2.33
N LEU A 92 11.99 6.78 1.05
CA LEU A 92 11.14 7.17 -0.09
C LEU A 92 10.67 8.62 0.09
N ASP A 93 9.36 8.86 0.08
CA ASP A 93 8.73 10.16 0.37
C ASP A 93 8.48 10.42 1.87
N GLY A 94 8.81 9.46 2.72
CA GLY A 94 8.66 9.57 4.17
C GLY A 94 10.00 9.41 4.89
N CYS A 95 9.96 8.81 6.07
CA CYS A 95 11.13 8.68 6.92
C CYS A 95 11.14 7.38 7.72
N ARG A 96 12.31 7.11 8.32
CA ARG A 96 12.48 6.13 9.38
C ARG A 96 12.79 6.84 10.70
N SER A 97 12.22 6.34 11.80
CA SER A 97 12.69 6.64 13.16
C SER A 97 12.72 5.34 13.98
N GLY A 98 13.89 5.00 14.52
CA GLY A 98 14.15 3.72 15.16
C GLY A 98 13.81 2.54 14.26
N ALA A 99 12.89 1.69 14.71
CA ALA A 99 12.41 0.52 13.97
C ALA A 99 11.10 0.79 13.20
N VAL A 100 10.75 2.06 12.96
CA VAL A 100 9.50 2.44 12.30
C VAL A 100 9.81 3.16 11.00
N TRP A 101 9.19 2.71 9.91
CA TRP A 101 9.27 3.30 8.57
C TRP A 101 7.89 3.77 8.12
N GLY A 102 7.85 4.82 7.32
CA GLY A 102 6.62 5.33 6.73
C GLY A 102 6.83 5.89 5.33
N THR A 103 5.88 5.64 4.42
CA THR A 103 5.89 6.13 3.03
C THR A 103 4.46 6.15 2.47
N HIS A 104 4.15 7.01 1.49
CA HIS A 104 2.91 6.86 0.71
C HIS A 104 3.09 5.98 -0.53
N TRP A 105 4.30 5.58 -0.89
CA TRP A 105 4.57 4.79 -2.08
C TRP A 105 4.03 3.37 -1.93
N HIS A 106 2.84 3.15 -2.47
CA HIS A 106 2.32 1.81 -2.71
C HIS A 106 3.13 1.10 -3.78
N GLY A 107 3.13 -0.23 -3.77
CA GLY A 107 3.86 -1.04 -4.73
C GLY A 107 5.38 -0.94 -4.62
N SER A 108 5.94 -0.15 -3.70
CA SER A 108 7.40 -0.03 -3.52
C SER A 108 8.08 -1.38 -3.32
N LEU A 109 7.45 -2.29 -2.56
CA LEU A 109 7.93 -3.66 -2.35
C LEU A 109 7.79 -4.58 -3.58
N GLU A 110 7.18 -4.15 -4.69
CA GLU A 110 7.16 -4.89 -5.95
C GLU A 110 8.52 -4.79 -6.66
N SER A 111 9.29 -3.73 -6.39
CA SER A 111 10.65 -3.55 -6.87
C SER A 111 11.58 -4.59 -6.20
N ASP A 112 11.93 -5.65 -6.93
CA ASP A 112 12.56 -6.84 -6.35
C ASP A 112 13.88 -6.55 -5.62
N GLY A 113 14.74 -5.71 -6.20
CA GLY A 113 16.01 -5.27 -5.60
C GLY A 113 15.78 -4.56 -4.26
N PHE A 114 14.97 -3.50 -4.30
CA PHE A 114 14.58 -2.73 -3.11
C PHE A 114 13.91 -3.62 -2.04
N ARG A 115 12.95 -4.48 -2.41
CA ARG A 115 12.29 -5.41 -1.48
C ARG A 115 13.33 -6.27 -0.75
N ARG A 116 14.30 -6.85 -1.45
CA ARG A 116 15.36 -7.66 -0.82
C ARG A 116 16.24 -6.81 0.10
N ALA A 117 16.64 -5.62 -0.34
CA ALA A 117 17.47 -4.71 0.45
C ALA A 117 16.75 -4.23 1.73
N PHE A 118 15.45 -3.93 1.64
CA PHE A 118 14.62 -3.55 2.76
C PHE A 118 14.42 -4.73 3.73
N LEU A 119 14.07 -5.93 3.23
CA LEU A 119 13.85 -7.10 4.10
C LEU A 119 15.12 -7.52 4.85
N ARG A 120 16.33 -7.35 4.29
CA ARG A 120 17.58 -7.56 5.03
C ARG A 120 17.71 -6.60 6.22
N ARG A 121 17.31 -5.33 6.05
CA ARG A 121 17.32 -4.34 7.14
C ARG A 121 16.27 -4.67 8.20
N VAL A 122 15.06 -5.02 7.77
CA VAL A 122 14.00 -5.49 8.67
C VAL A 122 14.46 -6.71 9.49
N ALA A 123 15.14 -7.66 8.85
CA ALA A 123 15.71 -8.82 9.53
C ALA A 123 16.78 -8.45 10.55
N ALA A 124 17.70 -7.54 10.20
CA ALA A 124 18.73 -7.05 11.11
C ALA A 124 18.12 -6.34 12.32
N VAL A 125 17.14 -5.45 12.11
CA VAL A 125 16.43 -4.75 13.19
C VAL A 125 15.58 -5.69 14.05
N ALA A 126 15.02 -6.74 13.45
CA ALA A 126 14.27 -7.76 14.19
C ALA A 126 15.15 -8.80 14.91
N ASP A 127 16.47 -8.71 14.79
CA ASP A 127 17.44 -9.74 15.22
C ASP A 127 17.04 -11.14 14.73
N ARG A 128 16.84 -11.28 13.42
CA ARG A 128 16.44 -12.54 12.78
C ARG A 128 17.42 -12.94 11.69
N ALA A 129 17.82 -14.20 11.73
CA ALA A 129 18.45 -14.87 10.60
C ALA A 129 17.42 -14.99 9.45
N PHE A 130 17.50 -14.08 8.48
CA PHE A 130 16.68 -14.11 7.28
C PHE A 130 17.51 -13.67 6.08
N VAL A 131 17.44 -14.47 5.01
CA VAL A 131 18.11 -14.18 3.73
C VAL A 131 17.03 -14.16 2.66
N PRO A 132 16.80 -13.04 1.96
CA PRO A 132 15.85 -13.00 0.85
C PRO A 132 16.29 -13.94 -0.27
N ALA A 133 15.34 -14.65 -0.87
CA ALA A 133 15.60 -15.51 -2.03
C ALA A 133 16.13 -14.68 -3.22
N PRO A 134 17.21 -15.12 -3.90
CA PRO A 134 17.90 -14.30 -4.91
C PRO A 134 17.13 -14.15 -6.23
N GLY A 135 16.19 -15.06 -6.54
CA GLY A 135 15.49 -15.11 -7.83
C GLY A 135 13.99 -14.82 -7.78
N THR A 136 13.44 -14.44 -6.63
CA THR A 136 12.00 -14.13 -6.54
C THR A 136 11.70 -12.84 -7.29
N SER A 137 10.97 -12.96 -8.40
CA SER A 137 10.44 -11.82 -9.15
C SER A 137 8.96 -11.63 -8.91
N PHE A 138 8.57 -10.46 -8.42
CA PHE A 138 7.16 -10.12 -8.24
C PHE A 138 6.42 -10.09 -9.56
N GLY A 139 7.02 -9.46 -10.59
CA GLY A 139 6.42 -9.37 -11.92
C GLY A 139 6.11 -10.75 -12.51
N ALA A 140 7.08 -11.67 -12.48
CA ALA A 140 6.87 -13.03 -12.98
C ALA A 140 5.81 -13.82 -12.20
N LEU A 141 5.77 -13.68 -10.87
CA LEU A 141 4.76 -14.34 -10.05
C LEU A 141 3.36 -13.77 -10.26
N ARG A 142 3.26 -12.45 -10.45
CA ARG A 142 1.99 -11.78 -10.76
C ARG A 142 1.47 -12.22 -12.13
N GLU A 143 2.33 -12.27 -13.15
CA GLU A 143 1.96 -12.75 -14.48
C GLU A 143 1.42 -14.18 -14.42
N ALA A 144 2.15 -15.09 -13.77
CA ALA A 144 1.70 -16.47 -13.61
C ALA A 144 0.37 -16.61 -12.85
N GLN A 145 0.04 -15.68 -11.94
CA GLN A 145 -1.27 -15.65 -11.27
C GLN A 145 -2.38 -15.13 -12.20
N LEU A 146 -2.08 -14.16 -13.06
CA LEU A 146 -3.02 -13.64 -14.04
C LEU A 146 -3.30 -14.69 -15.13
N ASP A 147 -2.26 -15.36 -15.63
CA ASP A 147 -2.40 -16.49 -16.57
C ASP A 147 -3.29 -17.58 -15.98
N ARG A 148 -3.03 -17.97 -14.72
CA ARG A 148 -3.87 -18.97 -14.04
C ARG A 148 -5.33 -18.52 -13.91
N LEU A 149 -5.57 -17.23 -13.67
CA LEU A 149 -6.95 -16.71 -13.63
C LEU A 149 -7.60 -16.75 -15.01
N ALA A 150 -6.84 -16.40 -16.07
CA ALA A 150 -7.31 -16.47 -17.44
C ALA A 150 -7.66 -17.91 -17.84
N ASP A 151 -6.80 -18.89 -17.52
CA ASP A 151 -7.04 -20.31 -17.77
C ASP A 151 -8.35 -20.78 -17.08
N LEU A 152 -8.55 -20.41 -15.82
CA LEU A 152 -9.77 -20.76 -15.08
C LEU A 152 -11.02 -20.11 -15.69
N VAL A 153 -10.90 -18.88 -16.21
CA VAL A 153 -11.98 -18.21 -16.93
C VAL A 153 -12.30 -18.95 -18.23
N GLU A 154 -11.28 -19.33 -19.01
CA GLU A 154 -11.46 -20.03 -20.28
C GLU A 154 -12.01 -21.45 -20.08
N GLU A 155 -11.55 -22.18 -19.06
CA GLU A 155 -11.97 -23.56 -18.79
C GLU A 155 -13.37 -23.65 -18.20
N HIS A 156 -13.78 -22.65 -17.41
CA HIS A 156 -14.98 -22.77 -16.56
C HIS A 156 -16.08 -21.75 -16.86
N LEU A 157 -15.85 -20.74 -17.70
CA LEU A 157 -16.89 -19.79 -18.11
C LEU A 157 -17.22 -19.94 -19.60
N ASP A 158 -18.49 -19.72 -19.94
CA ASP A 158 -18.90 -19.54 -21.35
C ASP A 158 -18.47 -18.15 -21.81
N THR A 159 -17.18 -18.02 -22.16
CA THR A 159 -16.59 -16.77 -22.63
C THR A 159 -17.26 -16.28 -23.91
N ALA A 160 -17.79 -17.18 -24.75
CA ALA A 160 -18.57 -16.81 -25.92
C ALA A 160 -19.91 -16.15 -25.54
N ALA A 161 -20.61 -16.63 -24.49
CA ALA A 161 -21.80 -15.96 -23.99
C ALA A 161 -21.50 -14.58 -23.40
N LEU A 162 -20.40 -14.45 -22.65
CA LEU A 162 -19.97 -13.16 -22.11
C LEU A 162 -19.65 -12.17 -23.24
N LEU A 163 -18.92 -12.61 -24.27
CA LEU A 163 -18.62 -11.78 -25.44
C LEU A 163 -19.88 -11.34 -26.17
N ARG A 164 -20.84 -12.26 -26.41
CA ARG A 164 -22.15 -11.89 -26.99
C ARG A 164 -22.86 -10.82 -26.17
N LEU A 165 -22.84 -10.89 -24.83
CA LEU A 165 -23.46 -9.86 -23.98
C LEU A 165 -22.75 -8.51 -24.08
N ILE A 166 -21.43 -8.50 -24.22
CA ILE A 166 -20.62 -7.28 -24.36
C ILE A 166 -20.85 -6.64 -25.72
N GLU A 167 -20.90 -7.43 -26.79
CA GLU A 167 -20.97 -6.97 -28.18
C GLU A 167 -22.41 -6.64 -28.61
N ASP A 168 -23.37 -7.50 -28.27
CA ASP A 168 -24.76 -7.41 -28.74
C ASP A 168 -25.75 -6.94 -27.67
N GLY A 169 -25.30 -6.82 -26.42
CA GLY A 169 -26.14 -6.47 -25.28
C GLY A 169 -26.97 -7.65 -24.73
N ALA A 170 -27.83 -7.35 -23.76
CA ALA A 170 -28.69 -8.37 -23.15
C ALA A 170 -29.74 -8.87 -24.17
N PRO A 171 -30.05 -10.18 -24.20
CA PRO A 171 -31.12 -10.71 -25.03
C PRO A 171 -32.44 -9.97 -24.81
N ALA A 172 -33.14 -9.68 -25.90
CA ALA A 172 -34.45 -9.04 -25.84
C ALA A 172 -35.47 -9.94 -25.14
N GLY A 173 -36.40 -9.33 -24.39
CA GLY A 173 -37.49 -10.06 -23.72
C GLY A 173 -37.12 -10.70 -22.38
N LEU A 174 -35.91 -10.46 -21.86
CA LEU A 174 -35.56 -10.86 -20.50
C LEU A 174 -36.33 -10.02 -19.46
N PRO A 175 -36.76 -10.62 -18.35
CA PRO A 175 -37.38 -9.88 -17.25
C PRO A 175 -36.38 -8.88 -16.66
N PHE A 176 -36.80 -7.62 -16.54
CA PHE A 176 -36.02 -6.58 -15.89
C PHE A 176 -36.13 -6.72 -14.37
N VAL A 177 -34.99 -6.88 -13.69
CA VAL A 177 -34.91 -6.80 -12.22
C VAL A 177 -34.41 -5.40 -11.86
N PRO A 178 -35.27 -4.53 -11.28
CA PRO A 178 -34.83 -3.21 -10.85
C PRO A 178 -33.76 -3.34 -9.76
N PRO A 179 -32.70 -2.50 -9.78
CA PRO A 179 -31.68 -2.52 -8.75
C PRO A 179 -32.32 -2.26 -7.37
N GLY A 180 -32.07 -3.16 -6.41
CA GLY A 180 -32.61 -3.07 -5.05
C GLY A 180 -33.99 -3.69 -4.83
N ALA A 181 -34.51 -4.51 -5.75
CA ALA A 181 -35.63 -5.39 -5.45
C ALA A 181 -35.26 -6.37 -4.31
N PRO A 182 -36.19 -6.66 -3.37
CA PRO A 182 -35.91 -7.50 -2.20
C PRO A 182 -35.48 -8.93 -2.54
#